data_AF-A0A914Y8C6-F1
#
_entry.id   AF-A0A914Y8C6-F1
#
_cell.length_a   1.000
_cell.length_b   1.000
_cell.length_c   1.000
_cell.angle_alpha   90.00
_cell.angle_beta   90.00
_cell.angle_gamma   90.00
#
_symmetry.space_group_name_H-M   'P 1'
#
loop_
_entity.id
_entity.type
_entity.pdbx_description
1 polymer ?
#
loop_
_entity_poly.entity_id
_entity_poly.type
_entity_poly.pdbx_seq_one_letter_code
_entity_poly.pdbx_strand_id
1 'polypeptide(L)'
;MRKFIGKGKCICDNPHIRAAFLNKFELELTHQQNVYLRQLGGLSVSTRICPTDPERHLRFASYSRLTLMIHGTLGMSKRVELPSCLVKIIRANYPNKNGSYTGFRDAFHEDQ
;
A
#
# COMPACT_ATOMS: atom_id res chain seq x y z
N MET A 1 -22.80 -12.05 -0.51
CA MET A 1 -21.32 -11.99 -0.47
C MET A 1 -20.76 -13.35 -0.88
N ARG A 2 -20.12 -13.47 -2.06
CA ARG A 2 -19.51 -14.74 -2.51
C ARG A 2 -18.14 -14.91 -1.85
N LYS A 3 -18.03 -15.88 -0.93
CA LYS A 3 -16.74 -16.32 -0.39
C LYS A 3 -15.99 -17.09 -1.47
N PHE A 4 -14.96 -16.49 -2.07
CA PHE A 4 -13.95 -17.23 -2.81
C PHE A 4 -13.11 -18.04 -1.80
N ILE A 5 -13.55 -19.28 -1.51
CA ILE A 5 -12.71 -20.26 -0.83
C ILE A 5 -11.87 -20.91 -1.92
N GLY A 6 -10.79 -20.23 -2.33
CA GLY A 6 -9.86 -20.75 -3.32
C GLY A 6 -9.01 -21.87 -2.72
N LYS A 7 -9.12 -23.08 -3.26
CA LYS A 7 -8.24 -24.24 -2.97
C LYS A 7 -6.83 -24.08 -3.60
N GLY A 8 -6.24 -22.90 -3.53
CA GLY A 8 -4.92 -22.58 -4.10
C GLY A 8 -4.00 -21.92 -3.06
N LYS A 9 -2.68 -22.00 -3.26
CA LYS A 9 -1.70 -21.31 -2.41
C LYS A 9 -1.98 -19.81 -2.38
N CYS A 10 -1.80 -19.18 -1.22
CA CYS A 10 -2.06 -17.75 -1.09
C CYS A 10 -1.03 -16.95 -1.90
N ILE A 11 -1.45 -15.83 -2.49
CA ILE A 11 -0.53 -14.90 -3.16
C ILE A 11 0.60 -14.42 -2.23
N CYS A 12 0.33 -14.39 -0.92
CA CYS A 12 1.29 -14.03 0.12
C CYS A 12 2.41 -15.06 0.29
N ASP A 13 2.20 -16.30 -0.16
CA ASP A 13 3.18 -17.38 -0.06
C ASP A 13 4.17 -17.36 -1.23
N ASN A 14 3.94 -16.51 -2.24
CA ASN A 14 4.88 -16.33 -3.34
C ASN A 14 6.08 -15.49 -2.85
N PRO A 15 7.30 -16.05 -2.85
CA PRO A 15 8.48 -15.37 -2.31
C PRO A 15 8.82 -14.07 -3.04
N HIS A 16 8.61 -14.01 -4.36
CA HIS A 16 8.88 -12.81 -5.16
C HIS A 16 7.90 -11.68 -4.82
N ILE A 17 6.62 -12.02 -4.64
CA ILE A 17 5.61 -11.04 -4.23
C ILE A 17 5.92 -10.58 -2.80
N ARG A 18 6.21 -11.52 -1.90
CA ARG A 18 6.52 -11.23 -0.50
C ARG A 18 7.71 -10.28 -0.33
N ALA A 19 8.78 -10.47 -1.11
CA ALA A 19 9.93 -9.58 -1.10
C ALA A 19 9.57 -8.14 -1.53
N ALA A 20 8.66 -7.99 -2.49
CA ALA A 20 8.26 -6.69 -3.03
C ALA A 20 7.55 -5.77 -2.02
N PHE A 21 6.93 -6.32 -0.96
CA PHE A 21 6.18 -5.51 0.00
C PHE A 21 6.63 -5.63 1.45
N LEU A 22 7.63 -6.47 1.77
CA LEU A 22 8.21 -6.64 3.10
C LEU A 22 9.69 -6.24 3.21
N ASN A 23 10.38 -6.03 2.09
CA ASN A 23 11.75 -5.54 2.14
C ASN A 23 11.76 -4.04 2.43
N LYS A 24 12.16 -3.66 3.65
CA LYS A 24 12.14 -2.27 4.11
C LYS A 24 12.97 -1.33 3.23
N PHE A 25 14.13 -1.78 2.75
CA PHE A 25 15.00 -0.98 1.87
C PHE A 25 14.30 -0.66 0.53
N GLU A 26 13.67 -1.67 -0.08
CA GLU A 26 12.88 -1.50 -1.31
C GLU A 26 11.69 -0.55 -1.12
N LEU A 27 11.05 -0.61 0.06
CA LEU A 27 9.92 0.26 0.39
C LEU A 27 10.36 1.71 0.64
N GLU A 28 11.51 1.92 1.27
CA GLU A 28 12.10 3.24 1.45
C GLU A 28 12.44 3.87 0.10
N LEU A 29 13.05 3.10 -0.81
CA LEU A 29 13.33 3.53 -2.17
C LEU A 29 12.03 3.84 -2.94
N THR A 30 11.03 2.96 -2.85
CA THR A 30 9.71 3.18 -3.46
C THR A 30 9.05 4.45 -2.93
N HIS A 31 9.14 4.70 -1.62
CA HIS A 31 8.64 5.92 -1.01
C HIS A 31 9.33 7.16 -1.58
N GLN A 32 10.67 7.15 -1.65
CA GLN A 32 11.46 8.24 -2.21
C GLN A 32 11.11 8.51 -3.69
N GLN A 33 10.99 7.46 -4.50
CA GLN A 33 10.56 7.57 -5.90
C GLN A 33 9.18 8.19 -6.03
N ASN A 34 8.21 7.76 -5.21
CA ASN A 34 6.86 8.33 -5.21
C ASN A 34 6.84 9.82 -4.81
N VAL A 35 7.67 10.21 -3.83
CA VAL A 35 7.84 11.62 -3.45
C VAL A 35 8.41 12.43 -4.62
N TYR A 36 9.49 11.93 -5.24
CA TYR A 36 10.15 12.58 -6.37
C TYR A 36 9.20 12.80 -7.55
N LEU A 37 8.47 11.75 -7.98
CA LEU A 37 7.53 11.84 -9.09
C LEU A 37 6.39 12.84 -8.83
N ARG A 38 5.89 12.91 -7.58
CA ARG A 38 4.87 13.88 -7.20
C ARG A 38 5.40 15.31 -7.21
N GLN A 39 6.62 15.53 -6.76
CA GLN A 39 7.28 16.85 -6.80
C GLN A 39 7.48 17.32 -8.24
N LEU A 40 7.92 16.43 -9.15
CA LEU A 40 8.00 16.75 -10.58
C LEU A 40 6.64 17.11 -11.18
N GLY A 41 5.56 16.48 -10.70
CA GLY A 41 4.18 16.81 -11.06
C GLY A 41 3.61 18.06 -10.37
N GLY A 42 4.44 18.85 -9.67
CA GLY A 42 4.01 20.09 -8.99
C GLY A 42 3.19 19.87 -7.71
N LEU A 43 3.10 18.65 -7.19
CA LEU A 43 2.37 18.36 -5.96
C LEU A 43 3.26 18.58 -4.74
N SER A 44 2.75 19.33 -3.75
CA SER A 44 3.37 19.42 -2.43
C SER A 44 3.23 18.09 -1.70
N VAL A 45 4.37 17.48 -1.34
CA VAL A 45 4.40 16.23 -0.58
C VAL A 45 5.06 16.47 0.77
N SER A 46 4.30 16.26 1.84
CA SER A 46 4.87 16.20 3.18
C SER A 46 5.66 14.91 3.34
N THR A 47 6.99 15.03 3.49
CA THR A 47 7.89 13.94 3.85
C THR A 47 8.00 13.76 5.37
N ARG A 48 7.28 14.57 6.17
CA ARG A 48 7.32 14.47 7.62
C ARG A 48 6.74 13.13 8.08
N ILE A 49 7.55 12.40 8.83
CA ILE A 49 7.13 11.19 9.52
C ILE A 49 6.12 11.60 10.60
N CYS A 50 4.93 11.01 10.56
CA CYS A 50 3.92 11.22 11.58
C CYS A 50 4.40 10.59 12.90
N PRO A 51 4.60 11.34 14.00
CA PRO A 51 5.18 10.78 15.22
C PRO A 51 4.32 9.67 15.84
N THR A 52 3.00 9.80 15.71
CA THR A 52 2.01 8.82 16.18
C THR A 52 1.92 7.58 15.28
N ASP A 53 2.40 7.68 14.04
CA ASP A 53 2.32 6.62 13.03
C ASP A 53 3.55 6.62 12.10
N PRO A 54 4.73 6.26 12.61
CA PRO A 54 5.98 6.42 11.89
C PRO A 54 6.05 5.50 10.66
N GLU A 55 5.43 4.33 10.71
CA GLU A 55 5.48 3.32 9.63
C GLU A 55 4.40 3.50 8.57
N ARG A 56 3.62 4.59 8.66
CA ARG A 56 2.60 4.94 7.67
C ARG A 56 3.16 4.95 6.26
N HIS A 57 4.32 5.57 6.07
CA HIS A 57 4.95 5.69 4.76
C HIS A 57 5.33 4.33 4.15
N LEU A 58 5.82 3.39 4.97
CA LEU A 58 6.13 2.02 4.53
C LEU A 58 4.87 1.28 4.12
N ARG A 59 3.77 1.37 4.89
CA ARG A 59 2.48 0.78 4.48
C ARG A 59 1.98 1.33 3.15
N PHE A 60 2.02 2.65 2.96
CA PHE A 60 1.62 3.26 1.69
C PHE A 60 2.52 2.81 0.54
N ALA A 61 3.84 2.72 0.76
CA ALA A 61 4.78 2.19 -0.23
C ALA A 61 4.42 0.73 -0.58
N SER A 62 4.20 -0.14 0.41
CA SER A 62 3.79 -1.54 0.20
C SER A 62 2.50 -1.63 -0.61
N TYR A 63 1.48 -0.83 -0.29
CA TYR A 63 0.22 -0.82 -1.02
C TYR A 63 0.43 -0.41 -2.47
N SER A 64 1.14 0.70 -2.71
CA SER A 64 1.40 1.20 -4.07
C SER A 64 2.21 0.20 -4.91
N ARG A 65 3.24 -0.42 -4.32
CA ARG A 65 4.11 -1.40 -4.99
C ARG A 65 3.34 -2.65 -5.39
N LEU A 66 2.51 -3.18 -4.50
CA LEU A 66 1.64 -4.32 -4.80
C LEU A 66 0.63 -4.01 -5.87
N THR A 67 -0.02 -2.85 -5.80
CA THR A 67 -0.98 -2.44 -6.81
C THR A 67 -0.32 -2.35 -8.18
N LEU A 68 0.88 -1.75 -8.27
CA LEU A 68 1.65 -1.70 -9.51
C LEU A 68 2.04 -3.09 -10.01
N MET A 69 2.49 -3.97 -9.13
CA MET A 69 2.93 -5.32 -9.48
C MET A 69 1.78 -6.21 -9.97
N ILE A 70 0.60 -6.10 -9.36
CA ILE A 70 -0.57 -6.93 -9.67
C ILE A 70 -1.37 -6.37 -10.85
N HIS A 71 -1.55 -5.04 -10.90
CA HIS A 71 -2.47 -4.39 -11.84
C HIS A 71 -1.78 -3.50 -12.88
N GLY A 72 -0.48 -3.28 -12.77
CA GLY A 72 0.22 -2.28 -13.59
C GLY A 72 -0.17 -0.85 -13.20
N THR A 73 -0.03 0.07 -14.15
CA THR A 73 -0.37 1.48 -13.97
C THR A 73 -1.88 1.70 -14.05
N LEU A 74 -2.47 2.26 -12.99
CA LEU A 74 -3.94 2.47 -12.89
C LEU A 74 -4.43 3.88 -13.28
N GLY A 75 -3.54 4.87 -13.40
CA GLY A 75 -3.93 6.27 -13.60
C GLY A 75 -4.53 6.93 -12.34
N MET A 76 -5.00 8.18 -12.46
CA MET A 76 -5.45 8.98 -11.29
C MET A 76 -6.84 8.60 -10.76
N SER A 77 -7.73 8.14 -11.63
CA SER A 77 -9.16 7.97 -11.29
C SER A 77 -9.55 6.53 -10.93
N LYS A 78 -8.62 5.58 -10.99
CA LYS A 78 -8.90 4.17 -10.71
C LYS A 78 -8.14 3.73 -9.47
N ARG A 79 -8.89 3.33 -8.45
CA ARG A 79 -8.35 2.68 -7.25
C ARG A 79 -8.83 1.24 -7.20
N VAL A 80 -7.94 0.33 -6.82
CA VAL A 80 -8.26 -1.09 -6.70
C VAL A 80 -7.94 -1.53 -5.27
N GLU A 81 -8.89 -2.22 -4.64
CA GLU A 81 -8.71 -2.76 -3.31
C GLU A 81 -7.75 -3.96 -3.34
N LEU A 82 -6.79 -4.00 -2.42
CA LEU A 82 -5.88 -5.12 -2.30
C LEU A 82 -6.55 -6.30 -1.55
N PRO A 83 -6.19 -7.55 -1.87
CA PRO A 83 -6.63 -8.72 -1.12
C PRO A 83 -6.38 -8.58 0.39
N SER A 84 -7.38 -8.95 1.19
CA SER A 84 -7.33 -8.80 2.65
C SER A 84 -6.16 -9.55 3.31
N CYS A 85 -5.70 -10.66 2.72
CA CYS A 85 -4.52 -11.39 3.18
C CYS A 85 -3.24 -10.53 3.12
N LEU A 86 -3.02 -9.81 2.01
CA LEU A 86 -1.88 -8.91 1.85
C LEU A 86 -1.98 -7.73 2.83
N VAL A 87 -3.17 -7.13 2.94
CA VAL A 87 -3.40 -6.01 3.85
C VAL A 87 -3.09 -6.40 5.31
N LYS A 88 -3.52 -7.59 5.74
CA LYS A 88 -3.24 -8.10 7.09
C LYS A 88 -1.74 -8.27 7.34
N ILE A 89 -1.01 -8.87 6.39
CA ILE A 89 0.44 -9.09 6.55
C ILE A 89 1.18 -7.75 6.60
N ILE A 90 0.82 -6.79 5.73
CA ILE A 90 1.44 -5.46 5.73
C ILE A 90 1.20 -4.75 7.06
N ARG A 91 -0.02 -4.77 7.58
CA ARG A 91 -0.34 -4.15 8.88
C ARG A 91 0.33 -4.85 10.06
N ALA A 92 0.62 -6.14 9.96
CA ALA A 92 1.36 -6.87 10.98
C ALA A 92 2.86 -6.53 10.97
N ASN A 93 3.45 -6.28 9.78
CA ASN A 93 4.87 -5.92 9.65
C ASN A 93 5.13 -4.43 9.88
N TYR A 94 4.15 -3.59 9.58
CA TYR A 94 4.24 -2.14 9.72
C TYR A 94 3.05 -1.59 10.52
N PRO A 95 2.91 -1.91 11.82
CA PRO A 95 1.74 -1.52 12.62
C PRO A 95 1.58 0.00 12.80
N ASN A 96 0.33 0.45 12.89
CA ASN A 96 -0.01 1.72 13.53
C ASN A 96 -0.13 1.48 15.04
N LYS A 97 0.56 2.26 15.87
CA LYS A 97 0.54 2.14 17.34
C LYS A 97 -0.87 2.20 17.92
N ASN A 98 -1.74 3.00 17.33
CA ASN A 98 -3.11 3.18 17.82
C ASN A 98 -4.10 2.16 17.20
N GLY A 99 -3.63 1.26 16.33
CA GLY A 99 -4.46 0.26 15.65
C GLY A 99 -5.51 0.83 14.67
N SER A 100 -5.56 2.14 14.49
CA SER A 100 -6.55 2.82 13.64
C SER A 100 -6.08 2.87 12.18
N TYR A 101 -6.91 2.37 11.26
CA TYR A 101 -6.63 2.37 9.83
C TYR A 101 -7.86 2.86 9.07
N THR A 102 -7.66 3.79 8.13
CA THR A 102 -8.74 4.45 7.37
C THR A 102 -9.41 3.60 6.28
N GLY A 103 -8.96 2.35 6.07
CA GLY A 103 -9.51 1.45 5.06
C GLY A 103 -9.24 1.88 3.61
N PHE A 104 -9.87 1.19 2.67
CA PHE A 104 -9.86 1.57 1.25
C PHE A 104 -10.80 2.76 1.04
N ARG A 105 -10.37 3.75 0.26
CA ARG A 105 -11.19 4.89 -0.16
C ARG A 105 -11.23 4.93 -1.68
N ASP A 106 -12.43 4.85 -2.25
CA ASP A 106 -12.62 4.96 -3.69
C ASP A 106 -12.23 6.37 -4.19
N ALA A 107 -11.98 6.50 -5.50
CA ALA A 107 -11.60 7.76 -6.12
C ALA A 107 -12.73 8.80 -6.11
N PHE A 108 -13.99 8.36 -6.01
CA PHE A 108 -15.19 9.21 -6.10
C PHE A 108 -16.00 9.29 -4.81
N HIS A 109 -15.52 8.69 -3.70
CA HIS A 109 -16.18 8.89 -2.41
C HIS A 109 -15.69 10.22 -1.81
N GLU A 110 -16.27 11.31 -2.33
CA GLU A 110 -16.29 12.62 -1.68
C GLU A 110 -17.04 12.54 -0.34
N ASP A 111 -16.65 13.44 0.54
CA ASP A 111 -17.08 13.61 1.91
C ASP A 111 -18.60 13.41 2.13
N GLN A 112 -18.95 12.47 3.01
CA GLN A 112 -20.18 12.51 3.79
C GLN A 112 -19.80 12.66 5.27
#